data_AF-A0A9Q0L6Y6-F1
#
_entry.id   AF-A0A9Q0L6Y6-F1
#
_cell.length_a   1.000
_cell.length_b   1.000
_cell.length_c   1.000
_cell.angle_alpha   90.00
_cell.angle_beta   90.00
_cell.angle_gamma   90.00
#
_symmetry.space_group_name_H-M   'P 1'
#
loop_
_entity.id
_entity.type
_entity.pdbx_description
1 polymer ?
#
loop_
_entity_poly.entity_id
_entity_poly.type
_entity_poly.pdbx_seq_one_letter_code
_entity_poly.pdbx_strand_id
1 'polypeptide(L)'
;MQLTDLHYGNLQSTNTESDLAQIKYFELENYNLDFVIFTGDLLYPYETDSRNSWKKAIYWTNFFKKKYSVTFGNHDGEGDLNKNDLIQIEMENELSYTQKGPENINGISNYYLEVLGSNSNETKLILYFFDSGDKDCEGVSGWSCVSYNQIEWYKNVSNYLKTKNNGTKPAMAFFHIPLPEFMFVWDNNSCYGIKGESVCCWSINTQLLQAFIDQEDVYAIFVGHDHQNDYIGNYQGIFLVYGRKSGFGSYNPIPPTIPGARIIRVKENEREFETYIRNSQGEKEYQLIHEPNGTFQNICKKPNQAPNFHFKFSLFFLKAKNSFSQISLFSFKKFIFFKNKNKKNKMPPKKQPVKKEPVKKQEPVKKEPVKKEEPVKKEEPVKKK
;
A
#
# COMPACT_ATOMS: atom_id res chain seq x y z
N MET A 1 -4.53 -11.93 -0.54
CA MET A 1 -5.01 -10.64 -1.11
C MET A 1 -4.89 -9.57 -0.05
N GLN A 2 -4.29 -8.43 -0.38
CA GLN A 2 -4.23 -7.26 0.50
C GLN A 2 -5.35 -6.29 0.10
N LEU A 3 -6.12 -5.86 1.09
CA LEU A 3 -7.09 -4.78 1.02
C LEU A 3 -6.65 -3.67 1.98
N THR A 4 -6.89 -2.42 1.64
CA THR A 4 -6.49 -1.28 2.49
C THR A 4 -7.41 -0.10 2.27
N ASP A 5 -7.57 0.74 3.29
CA ASP A 5 -8.24 2.02 3.16
C ASP A 5 -9.66 1.86 2.56
N LEU A 6 -10.46 0.99 3.18
CA LEU A 6 -11.85 0.79 2.76
C LEU A 6 -12.73 1.98 3.16
N HIS A 7 -12.49 2.54 4.35
CA HIS A 7 -13.19 3.70 4.89
C HIS A 7 -14.73 3.54 4.88
N TYR A 8 -15.25 2.41 5.35
CA TYR A 8 -16.69 2.25 5.56
C TYR A 8 -17.18 3.22 6.64
N GLY A 9 -18.31 3.87 6.39
CA GLY A 9 -18.92 4.73 7.39
C GLY A 9 -20.35 5.13 7.05
N ASN A 10 -20.76 6.33 7.45
CA ASN A 10 -22.14 6.77 7.31
C ASN A 10 -22.62 7.04 5.87
N LEU A 11 -21.73 7.23 4.89
CA LEU A 11 -22.13 7.54 3.51
C LEU A 11 -22.47 6.27 2.71
N GLN A 12 -23.77 6.03 2.52
CA GLN A 12 -24.25 4.80 1.87
C GLN A 12 -23.76 4.64 0.42
N SER A 13 -23.61 5.73 -0.35
CA SER A 13 -23.18 5.63 -1.75
C SER A 13 -21.76 5.05 -1.86
N THR A 14 -20.82 5.53 -1.05
CA THR A 14 -19.43 5.04 -1.05
C THR A 14 -19.31 3.64 -0.48
N ASN A 15 -20.16 3.27 0.50
CA ASN A 15 -20.22 1.89 0.98
C ASN A 15 -20.71 0.94 -0.12
N THR A 16 -21.77 1.31 -0.85
CA THR A 16 -22.28 0.50 -1.97
C THR A 16 -21.23 0.34 -3.07
N GLU A 17 -20.49 1.40 -3.42
CA GLU A 17 -19.39 1.30 -4.39
C GLU A 17 -18.26 0.38 -3.88
N SER A 18 -17.93 0.47 -2.59
CA SER A 18 -16.96 -0.41 -1.94
C SER A 18 -17.40 -1.87 -1.98
N ASP A 19 -18.69 -2.14 -1.73
CA ASP A 19 -19.26 -3.49 -1.83
C ASP A 19 -19.16 -4.04 -3.25
N LEU A 20 -19.51 -3.24 -4.26
CA LEU A 20 -19.40 -3.64 -5.67
C LEU A 20 -17.94 -3.91 -6.09
N ALA A 21 -16.99 -3.14 -5.55
CA ALA A 21 -15.56 -3.39 -5.77
C ALA A 21 -15.13 -4.72 -5.15
N GLN A 22 -15.46 -4.92 -3.87
CA GLN A 22 -15.09 -6.12 -3.12
C GLN A 22 -15.70 -7.38 -3.73
N ILE A 23 -16.96 -7.37 -4.15
CA ILE A 23 -17.59 -8.47 -4.90
C ILE A 23 -16.69 -8.89 -6.05
N LYS A 24 -16.24 -7.95 -6.90
CA LYS A 24 -15.39 -8.27 -8.04
C LYS A 24 -14.02 -8.81 -7.64
N TYR A 25 -13.39 -8.23 -6.60
CA TYR A 25 -12.10 -8.72 -6.11
C TYR A 25 -12.22 -10.19 -5.68
N PHE A 26 -13.25 -10.50 -4.88
CA PHE A 26 -13.48 -11.84 -4.39
C PHE A 26 -13.91 -12.78 -5.51
N GLU A 27 -14.95 -12.50 -6.28
CA GLU A 27 -15.45 -13.39 -7.34
C GLU A 27 -14.36 -13.82 -8.32
N LEU A 28 -13.45 -12.91 -8.70
CA LEU A 28 -12.40 -13.17 -9.68
C LEU A 28 -11.16 -13.88 -9.10
N GLU A 29 -10.90 -13.73 -7.80
CA GLU A 29 -9.72 -14.30 -7.15
C GLU A 29 -10.03 -15.50 -6.25
N ASN A 30 -11.31 -15.72 -5.91
CA ASN A 30 -11.79 -16.65 -4.89
C ASN A 30 -11.16 -18.05 -4.99
N TYR A 31 -11.01 -18.57 -6.21
CA TYR A 31 -10.51 -19.92 -6.46
C TYR A 31 -9.05 -20.11 -6.03
N ASN A 32 -8.22 -19.05 -6.14
CA ASN A 32 -6.80 -19.09 -5.79
C ASN A 32 -6.48 -18.20 -4.56
N LEU A 33 -7.51 -17.86 -3.78
CA LEU A 33 -7.36 -16.98 -2.63
C LEU A 33 -7.38 -17.78 -1.33
N ASP A 34 -6.22 -17.87 -0.68
CA ASP A 34 -6.07 -18.59 0.59
C ASP A 34 -6.35 -17.69 1.81
N PHE A 35 -5.93 -16.42 1.72
CA PHE A 35 -5.92 -15.51 2.86
C PHE A 35 -6.07 -14.04 2.46
N VAL A 36 -6.79 -13.27 3.28
CA VAL A 36 -6.97 -11.82 3.09
C VAL A 36 -6.27 -11.05 4.21
N ILE A 37 -5.59 -9.96 3.87
CA ILE A 37 -4.94 -9.08 4.84
C ILE A 37 -5.50 -7.68 4.64
N PHE A 38 -6.04 -7.09 5.70
CA PHE A 38 -6.41 -5.69 5.71
C PHE A 38 -5.30 -4.86 6.35
N THR A 39 -4.73 -3.90 5.61
CA THR A 39 -3.66 -3.03 6.11
C THR A 39 -4.18 -1.69 6.61
N GLY A 40 -5.20 -1.70 7.47
CA GLY A 40 -5.73 -0.54 8.18
C GLY A 40 -6.74 0.32 7.43
N ASP A 41 -7.36 1.22 8.21
CA ASP A 41 -8.39 2.16 7.79
C ASP A 41 -9.59 1.47 7.12
N LEU A 42 -10.16 0.51 7.85
CA LEU A 42 -11.42 -0.12 7.48
C LEU A 42 -12.57 0.84 7.71
N LEU A 43 -12.48 1.70 8.73
CA LEU A 43 -13.49 2.69 9.07
C LEU A 43 -13.13 4.09 8.58
N TYR A 44 -14.16 4.85 8.24
CA TYR A 44 -14.05 6.28 8.03
C TYR A 44 -13.84 7.01 9.39
N PRO A 45 -13.10 8.13 9.44
CA PRO A 45 -12.93 8.92 10.67
C PRO A 45 -14.26 9.31 11.32
N TYR A 46 -14.30 9.30 12.66
CA TYR A 46 -15.45 9.73 13.47
C TYR A 46 -16.74 8.95 13.19
N GLU A 47 -16.60 7.67 12.83
CA GLU A 47 -17.75 6.79 12.61
C GLU A 47 -18.62 6.67 13.87
N THR A 48 -19.94 6.78 13.69
CA THR A 48 -20.90 6.79 14.81
C THR A 48 -21.57 5.45 15.05
N ASP A 49 -21.31 4.47 14.20
CA ASP A 49 -21.79 3.08 14.30
C ASP A 49 -20.65 2.12 13.93
N SER A 50 -19.52 2.27 14.63
CA SER A 50 -18.26 1.60 14.31
C SER A 50 -18.40 0.09 14.28
N ARG A 51 -19.21 -0.50 15.17
CA ARG A 51 -19.46 -1.95 15.18
C ARG A 51 -20.09 -2.44 13.88
N ASN A 52 -21.12 -1.76 13.38
CA ASN A 52 -21.78 -2.20 12.15
C ASN A 52 -20.93 -1.89 10.92
N SER A 53 -20.26 -0.74 10.88
CA SER A 53 -19.36 -0.38 9.79
C SER A 53 -18.15 -1.32 9.73
N TRP A 54 -17.61 -1.78 10.87
CA TRP A 54 -16.57 -2.81 10.92
C TRP A 54 -17.07 -4.13 10.33
N LYS A 55 -18.24 -4.60 10.77
CA LYS A 55 -18.87 -5.82 10.24
C LYS A 55 -19.14 -5.74 8.73
N LYS A 56 -19.46 -4.55 8.19
CA LYS A 56 -19.59 -4.33 6.74
C LYS A 56 -18.23 -4.43 6.04
N ALA A 57 -17.20 -3.81 6.58
CA ALA A 57 -15.86 -3.83 5.98
C ALA A 57 -15.34 -5.27 5.80
N ILE A 58 -15.57 -6.14 6.79
CA ILE A 58 -15.19 -7.56 6.74
C ILE A 58 -16.28 -8.49 6.18
N TYR A 59 -17.40 -7.98 5.69
CA TYR A 59 -18.54 -8.81 5.29
C TYR A 59 -18.16 -9.81 4.19
N TRP A 60 -17.38 -9.37 3.20
CA TRP A 60 -17.05 -10.18 2.03
C TRP A 60 -16.06 -11.30 2.33
N THR A 61 -15.17 -11.16 3.33
CA THR A 61 -14.37 -12.31 3.78
C THR A 61 -15.26 -13.38 4.40
N ASN A 62 -16.26 -12.98 5.18
CA ASN A 62 -17.22 -13.92 5.78
C ASN A 62 -18.08 -14.62 4.72
N PHE A 63 -18.61 -13.84 3.77
CA PHE A 63 -19.45 -14.37 2.68
C PHE A 63 -18.72 -15.41 1.84
N PHE A 64 -17.47 -15.12 1.45
CA PHE A 64 -16.62 -16.04 0.69
C PHE A 64 -15.87 -17.07 1.55
N LYS A 65 -16.12 -17.08 2.88
CA LYS A 65 -15.48 -17.97 3.87
C LYS A 65 -13.96 -17.95 3.81
N LYS A 66 -13.38 -16.75 3.66
CA LYS A 66 -11.94 -16.53 3.60
C LYS A 66 -11.41 -16.14 4.96
N LYS A 67 -10.35 -16.85 5.37
CA LYS A 67 -9.56 -16.48 6.55
C LYS A 67 -8.87 -15.15 6.28
N TYR A 68 -8.78 -14.33 7.32
CA TYR A 68 -8.20 -13.01 7.17
C TYR A 68 -7.55 -12.49 8.45
N SER A 69 -6.76 -11.44 8.30
CA SER A 69 -6.15 -10.68 9.39
C SER A 69 -6.22 -9.19 9.12
N VAL A 70 -6.21 -8.39 10.19
CA VAL A 70 -6.28 -6.94 10.16
C VAL A 70 -5.07 -6.35 10.90
N THR A 71 -4.50 -5.27 10.35
CA THR A 71 -3.72 -4.29 11.11
C THR A 71 -4.59 -3.05 11.26
N PHE A 72 -4.53 -2.36 12.41
CA PHE A 72 -5.24 -1.10 12.56
C PHE A 72 -4.55 0.04 11.81
N GLY A 73 -5.35 0.90 11.20
CA GLY A 73 -4.93 2.20 10.68
C GLY A 73 -5.23 3.33 11.66
N ASN A 74 -4.93 4.56 11.27
CA ASN A 74 -5.09 5.73 12.14
C ASN A 74 -6.55 6.16 12.30
N HIS A 75 -7.44 5.78 11.39
CA HIS A 75 -8.86 6.16 11.46
C HIS A 75 -9.72 5.16 12.24
N ASP A 76 -9.29 3.90 12.35
CA ASP A 76 -10.11 2.83 12.90
C ASP A 76 -10.56 3.11 14.34
N GLY A 77 -9.73 3.79 15.14
CA GLY A 77 -10.05 4.12 16.54
C GLY A 77 -10.69 5.49 16.78
N GLU A 78 -11.04 6.24 15.74
CA GLU A 78 -11.51 7.64 15.87
C GLU A 78 -13.03 7.78 16.04
N GLY A 79 -13.78 6.67 15.99
CA GLY A 79 -15.24 6.64 16.07
C GLY A 79 -15.80 6.54 17.49
N ASP A 80 -17.05 6.07 17.59
CA ASP A 80 -17.73 5.74 18.85
C ASP A 80 -17.11 4.54 19.59
N LEU A 81 -16.31 3.72 18.88
CA LEU A 81 -15.48 2.65 19.44
C LEU A 81 -14.01 2.93 19.17
N ASN A 82 -13.16 2.59 20.16
CA ASN A 82 -11.71 2.68 20.00
C ASN A 82 -11.12 1.32 19.55
N LYS A 83 -9.81 1.29 19.25
CA LYS A 83 -9.12 0.06 18.81
C LYS A 83 -9.19 -1.11 19.81
N ASN A 84 -9.26 -0.84 21.13
CA ASN A 84 -9.44 -1.89 22.14
C ASN A 84 -10.83 -2.53 22.05
N ASP A 85 -11.87 -1.76 21.72
CA ASP A 85 -13.21 -2.32 21.51
C ASP A 85 -13.26 -3.12 20.20
N LEU A 86 -12.69 -2.56 19.13
CA LEU A 86 -12.68 -3.19 17.81
C LEU A 86 -11.90 -4.51 17.78
N ILE A 87 -10.77 -4.62 18.49
CA ILE A 87 -10.04 -5.90 18.55
C ILE A 87 -10.87 -7.00 19.22
N GLN A 88 -11.72 -6.67 20.21
CA GLN A 88 -12.62 -7.67 20.81
C GLN A 88 -13.64 -8.16 19.80
N ILE A 89 -14.24 -7.24 19.02
CA ILE A 89 -15.20 -7.57 17.96
C ILE A 89 -14.55 -8.43 16.88
N GLU A 90 -13.34 -8.07 16.48
CA GLU A 90 -12.57 -8.78 15.47
C GLU A 90 -12.26 -10.22 15.91
N MET A 91 -11.86 -10.41 17.16
CA MET A 91 -11.55 -11.72 17.75
C MET A 91 -12.79 -12.60 18.00
N GLU A 92 -14.01 -12.05 17.97
CA GLU A 92 -15.26 -12.84 18.00
C GLU A 92 -15.49 -13.62 16.69
N ASN A 93 -14.81 -13.26 15.60
CA ASN A 93 -15.02 -13.88 14.30
C ASN A 93 -14.09 -15.08 14.06
N GLU A 94 -14.66 -16.28 13.88
CA GLU A 94 -13.93 -17.54 13.65
C GLU A 94 -13.03 -17.55 12.39
N LEU A 95 -13.29 -16.66 11.42
CA LEU A 95 -12.47 -16.51 10.22
C LEU A 95 -11.33 -15.52 10.42
N SER A 96 -11.36 -14.73 11.50
CA SER A 96 -10.28 -13.81 11.83
C SER A 96 -9.12 -14.55 12.48
N TYR A 97 -7.92 -14.21 12.02
CA TYR A 97 -6.64 -14.59 12.59
C TYR A 97 -5.96 -13.39 13.25
N THR A 98 -6.65 -12.26 13.36
CA THR A 98 -6.15 -11.08 14.07
C THR A 98 -6.02 -11.39 15.55
N GLN A 99 -4.91 -10.95 16.16
CA GLN A 99 -4.64 -11.19 17.58
C GLN A 99 -4.35 -9.87 18.29
N LYS A 100 -4.76 -9.80 19.56
CA LYS A 100 -4.25 -8.78 20.48
C LYS A 100 -2.75 -9.01 20.70
N GLY A 101 -1.97 -7.93 20.68
CA GLY A 101 -0.53 -8.00 20.95
C GLY A 101 -0.18 -8.13 22.44
N PRO A 102 1.12 -8.26 22.77
CA PRO A 102 1.60 -8.20 24.15
C PRO A 102 1.16 -6.91 24.86
N GLU A 103 0.80 -6.99 26.13
CA GLU A 103 0.24 -5.85 26.88
C GLU A 103 1.28 -4.79 27.26
N ASN A 104 2.56 -5.11 27.19
CA ASN A 104 3.67 -4.28 27.64
C ASN A 104 4.42 -3.57 26.49
N ILE A 105 3.84 -3.51 25.30
CA ILE A 105 4.39 -2.79 24.14
C ILE A 105 3.35 -1.84 23.54
N ASN A 106 3.79 -0.90 22.70
CA ASN A 106 2.87 0.03 22.04
C ASN A 106 1.96 -0.68 21.03
N GLY A 107 0.77 -0.11 20.82
CA GLY A 107 -0.22 -0.62 19.87
C GLY A 107 -1.05 -1.77 20.43
N ILE A 108 -2.24 -1.97 19.85
CA ILE A 108 -3.22 -2.96 20.34
C ILE A 108 -3.00 -4.34 19.72
N SER A 109 -2.53 -4.38 18.46
CA SER A 109 -2.46 -5.61 17.67
C SER A 109 -1.08 -5.77 17.03
N ASN A 110 -0.21 -6.49 17.74
CA ASN A 110 1.13 -6.86 17.30
C ASN A 110 1.27 -8.37 17.40
N TYR A 111 1.36 -9.07 16.27
CA TYR A 111 1.31 -10.51 16.25
C TYR A 111 2.01 -11.07 15.03
N TYR A 112 2.17 -12.39 15.00
CA TYR A 112 2.70 -13.10 13.84
C TYR A 112 1.85 -14.34 13.56
N LEU A 113 1.84 -14.75 12.29
CA LEU A 113 1.23 -15.99 11.86
C LEU A 113 2.27 -16.86 11.14
N GLU A 114 2.27 -18.15 11.44
CA GLU A 114 3.06 -19.14 10.72
C GLU A 114 2.21 -19.77 9.61
N VAL A 115 2.67 -19.64 8.37
CA VAL A 115 2.09 -20.33 7.22
C VAL A 115 2.82 -21.66 7.06
N LEU A 116 2.06 -22.74 7.21
CA LEU A 116 2.58 -24.10 7.12
C LEU A 116 2.73 -24.56 5.67
N GLY A 117 3.62 -25.52 5.43
CA GLY A 117 3.81 -26.11 4.10
C GLY A 117 2.59 -26.87 3.62
N SER A 118 2.41 -26.98 2.30
CA SER A 118 1.20 -27.56 1.71
C SER A 118 0.96 -29.02 2.12
N ASN A 119 2.03 -29.74 2.47
CA ASN A 119 2.02 -31.16 2.84
C ASN A 119 2.74 -31.44 4.17
N SER A 120 2.95 -30.42 5.02
CA SER A 120 3.69 -30.57 6.27
C SER A 120 3.25 -29.58 7.33
N ASN A 121 3.45 -29.91 8.61
CA ASN A 121 3.26 -28.97 9.71
C ASN A 121 4.48 -28.06 9.95
N GLU A 122 5.41 -27.98 9.00
CA GLU A 122 6.56 -27.09 9.09
C GLU A 122 6.20 -25.67 8.66
N THR A 123 6.70 -24.68 9.39
CA THR A 123 6.59 -23.27 8.99
C THR A 123 7.43 -22.99 7.74
N LYS A 124 6.77 -22.49 6.70
CA LYS A 124 7.37 -22.13 5.42
C LYS A 124 7.42 -20.62 5.18
N LEU A 125 6.54 -19.85 5.81
CA LEU A 125 6.51 -18.38 5.74
C LEU A 125 5.98 -17.82 7.07
N ILE A 126 6.53 -16.69 7.50
CA ILE A 126 6.03 -15.95 8.66
C ILE A 126 5.40 -14.64 8.18
N LEU A 127 4.23 -14.30 8.71
CA LEU A 127 3.57 -13.01 8.47
C LEU A 127 3.60 -12.23 9.78
N TYR A 128 4.30 -11.09 9.81
CA TYR A 128 4.32 -10.17 10.94
C TYR A 128 3.31 -9.04 10.73
N PHE A 129 2.58 -8.71 11.78
CA PHE A 129 1.58 -7.64 11.80
C PHE A 129 1.92 -6.68 12.92
N PHE A 130 1.99 -5.39 12.59
CA PHE A 130 2.29 -4.33 13.55
C PHE A 130 1.17 -3.29 13.56
N ASP A 131 0.85 -2.79 14.74
CA ASP A 131 0.04 -1.59 14.90
C ASP A 131 0.97 -0.37 14.83
N SER A 132 0.93 0.36 13.71
CA SER A 132 1.77 1.55 13.51
C SER A 132 1.25 2.79 14.25
N GLY A 133 0.16 2.68 15.01
CA GLY A 133 -0.46 3.76 15.78
C GLY A 133 -1.15 4.82 14.91
N ASP A 134 -1.45 5.97 15.52
CA ASP A 134 -2.29 7.01 14.92
C ASP A 134 -1.49 8.27 14.59
N LYS A 135 -0.94 8.93 15.63
CA LYS A 135 -0.18 10.17 15.55
C LYS A 135 0.87 10.18 16.65
N ASP A 136 1.92 10.94 16.36
CA ASP A 136 3.10 11.16 17.17
C ASP A 136 3.84 9.85 17.50
N CYS A 137 5.16 9.83 17.35
CA CYS A 137 5.94 8.63 17.66
C CYS A 137 7.16 8.96 18.49
N GLU A 138 7.36 8.23 19.59
CA GLU A 138 8.51 8.42 20.50
C GLU A 138 8.67 9.89 20.94
N GLY A 139 7.54 10.57 21.16
CA GLY A 139 7.48 12.00 21.53
C GLY A 139 7.71 12.99 20.38
N VAL A 140 7.88 12.52 19.13
CA VAL A 140 8.02 13.37 17.94
C VAL A 140 6.69 13.55 17.24
N SER A 141 6.32 14.81 16.95
CA SER A 141 5.02 15.10 16.37
C SER A 141 4.92 14.82 14.86
N GLY A 142 3.84 14.12 14.47
CA GLY A 142 3.51 13.78 13.08
C GLY A 142 2.72 12.48 13.00
N TRP A 143 2.94 11.67 11.97
CA TRP A 143 2.38 10.31 11.93
C TRP A 143 3.11 9.39 12.91
N SER A 144 2.37 8.47 13.53
CA SER A 144 2.91 7.46 14.43
C SER A 144 3.81 6.46 13.68
N CYS A 145 4.47 5.57 14.42
CA CYS A 145 5.37 4.57 13.90
C CYS A 145 5.32 3.27 14.71
N VAL A 146 5.99 2.22 14.21
CA VAL A 146 6.32 1.06 15.05
C VAL A 146 7.42 1.48 16.01
N SER A 147 7.10 1.49 17.30
CA SER A 147 7.92 2.01 18.40
C SER A 147 9.14 1.13 18.70
N TYR A 148 10.06 1.62 19.52
CA TYR A 148 11.26 0.86 19.88
C TYR A 148 10.93 -0.45 20.62
N ASN A 149 9.92 -0.47 21.51
CA ASN A 149 9.56 -1.69 22.23
C ASN A 149 8.85 -2.72 21.33
N GLN A 150 8.15 -2.29 20.28
CA GLN A 150 7.60 -3.19 19.26
C GLN A 150 8.73 -3.79 18.42
N ILE A 151 9.78 -3.02 18.10
CA ILE A 151 10.98 -3.54 17.41
C ILE A 151 11.72 -4.56 18.27
N GLU A 152 11.89 -4.29 19.57
CA GLU A 152 12.52 -5.23 20.50
C GLU A 152 11.71 -6.52 20.62
N TRP A 153 10.38 -6.42 20.73
CA TRP A 153 9.48 -7.55 20.69
C TRP A 153 9.66 -8.36 19.40
N TYR A 154 9.69 -7.71 18.23
CA TYR A 154 9.91 -8.38 16.96
C TYR A 154 11.25 -9.12 16.92
N LYS A 155 12.35 -8.50 17.36
CA LYS A 155 13.67 -9.15 17.42
C LYS A 155 13.64 -10.39 18.32
N ASN A 156 12.96 -10.32 19.46
CA ASN A 156 12.80 -11.47 20.35
C ASN A 156 11.98 -12.60 19.70
N VAL A 157 10.87 -12.25 19.04
CA VAL A 157 10.05 -13.21 18.30
C VAL A 157 10.82 -13.84 17.14
N SER A 158 11.55 -13.04 16.34
CA SER A 158 12.33 -13.53 15.21
C SER A 158 13.41 -14.52 15.65
N ASN A 159 14.17 -14.20 16.72
CA ASN A 159 15.16 -15.11 17.31
C ASN A 159 14.53 -16.40 17.85
N TYR A 160 13.38 -16.28 18.52
CA TYR A 160 12.62 -17.44 18.99
C TYR A 160 12.19 -18.33 17.82
N LEU A 161 11.59 -17.76 16.77
CA LEU A 161 11.12 -18.49 15.60
C LEU A 161 12.27 -19.11 14.80
N LYS A 162 13.42 -18.43 14.71
CA LYS A 162 14.65 -18.99 14.12
C LYS A 162 15.12 -20.22 14.87
N THR A 163 15.10 -20.19 16.21
CA THR A 163 15.45 -21.33 17.05
C THR A 163 14.43 -22.46 16.91
N LYS A 164 13.13 -22.14 17.03
CA LYS A 164 12.01 -23.08 16.91
C LYS A 164 12.03 -23.84 15.57
N ASN A 165 12.36 -23.13 14.49
CA ASN A 165 12.30 -23.66 13.13
C ASN A 165 13.64 -24.17 12.59
N ASN A 166 14.66 -24.31 13.46
CA ASN A 166 16.02 -24.73 13.10
C ASN A 166 16.63 -23.92 11.95
N GLY A 167 16.38 -22.62 11.93
CA GLY A 167 16.85 -21.71 10.90
C GLY A 167 15.87 -20.57 10.60
N THR A 168 16.36 -19.56 9.91
CA THR A 168 15.54 -18.42 9.48
C THR A 168 14.54 -18.88 8.42
N LYS A 169 13.28 -18.46 8.57
CA LYS A 169 12.23 -18.64 7.57
C LYS A 169 11.96 -17.32 6.87
N PRO A 170 11.58 -17.32 5.58
CA PRO A 170 11.20 -16.08 4.90
C PRO A 170 10.01 -15.46 5.62
N ALA A 171 9.98 -14.13 5.69
CA ALA A 171 8.92 -13.40 6.35
C ALA A 171 8.44 -12.17 5.58
N MET A 172 7.19 -11.77 5.82
CA MET A 172 6.61 -10.53 5.31
C MET A 172 6.04 -9.73 6.48
N ALA A 173 6.12 -8.40 6.39
CA ALA A 173 5.56 -7.50 7.40
C ALA A 173 4.40 -6.68 6.84
N PHE A 174 3.38 -6.47 7.66
CA PHE A 174 2.17 -5.70 7.33
C PHE A 174 1.91 -4.68 8.43
N PHE A 175 1.66 -3.43 8.04
CA PHE A 175 1.23 -2.35 8.92
C PHE A 175 0.65 -1.20 8.09
N HIS A 176 0.02 -0.21 8.71
CA HIS A 176 -0.73 0.79 7.96
C HIS A 176 0.14 1.95 7.43
N ILE A 177 0.85 2.65 8.31
CA ILE A 177 1.58 3.89 7.98
C ILE A 177 2.96 3.57 7.37
N PRO A 178 3.35 4.13 6.22
CA PRO A 178 4.60 3.82 5.54
C PRO A 178 5.86 4.28 6.29
N LEU A 179 6.95 3.52 6.09
CA LEU A 179 8.29 3.90 6.51
C LEU A 179 8.82 5.13 5.73
N PRO A 180 9.73 5.93 6.29
CA PRO A 180 10.44 6.97 5.54
C PRO A 180 11.15 6.45 4.28
N GLU A 181 11.62 5.20 4.30
CA GLU A 181 12.30 4.51 3.19
C GLU A 181 11.45 4.36 1.93
N PHE A 182 10.12 4.47 2.02
CA PHE A 182 9.25 4.51 0.84
C PHE A 182 9.54 5.75 -0.03
N MET A 183 9.89 6.89 0.57
CA MET A 183 10.34 8.06 -0.20
C MET A 183 11.65 7.74 -0.93
N PHE A 184 12.63 7.20 -0.19
CA PHE A 184 13.97 6.96 -0.73
C PHE A 184 13.98 5.94 -1.86
N VAL A 185 13.20 4.86 -1.75
CA VAL A 185 13.13 3.85 -2.81
C VAL A 185 12.51 4.43 -4.09
N TRP A 186 11.47 5.25 -3.99
CA TRP A 186 10.88 5.90 -5.16
C TRP A 186 11.85 6.89 -5.84
N ASP A 187 12.60 7.62 -5.02
CA ASP A 187 13.48 8.68 -5.50
C ASP A 187 14.78 8.16 -6.10
N ASN A 188 15.25 6.96 -5.70
CA ASN A 188 16.58 6.46 -6.03
C ASN A 188 16.61 5.10 -6.75
N ASN A 189 15.50 4.35 -6.79
CA ASN A 189 15.45 3.02 -7.38
C ASN A 189 14.35 2.94 -8.45
N SER A 190 14.48 1.98 -9.36
CA SER A 190 13.37 1.61 -10.25
C SER A 190 12.24 1.02 -9.41
N CYS A 191 11.04 1.57 -9.58
CA CYS A 191 9.83 1.11 -8.91
C CYS A 191 8.79 0.68 -9.95
N TYR A 192 7.73 0.01 -9.51
CA TYR A 192 6.58 -0.30 -10.35
C TYR A 192 5.31 0.20 -9.70
N GLY A 193 4.55 1.03 -10.40
CA GLY A 193 3.29 1.60 -9.93
C GLY A 193 3.32 3.12 -9.96
N ILE A 194 2.49 3.72 -9.14
CA ILE A 194 2.20 5.14 -9.17
C ILE A 194 2.42 5.71 -7.77
N LYS A 195 3.15 6.81 -7.71
CA LYS A 195 3.18 7.72 -6.56
C LYS A 195 2.32 8.94 -6.88
N GLY A 196 1.04 8.86 -6.57
CA GLY A 196 0.08 9.94 -6.84
C GLY A 196 0.12 11.07 -5.82
N GLU A 197 0.70 10.83 -4.64
CA GLU A 197 0.83 11.84 -3.60
C GLU A 197 2.17 11.77 -2.84
N SER A 198 2.42 12.77 -1.98
CA SER A 198 3.55 12.73 -1.06
C SER A 198 3.35 11.65 -0.01
N VAL A 199 4.39 10.87 0.26
CA VAL A 199 4.39 9.80 1.28
C VAL A 199 4.12 10.39 2.66
N CYS A 200 3.07 9.92 3.33
CA CYS A 200 2.72 10.28 4.70
C CYS A 200 3.43 9.36 5.70
N CYS A 201 4.77 9.33 5.64
CA CYS A 201 5.57 8.44 6.48
C CYS A 201 5.69 8.89 7.94
N TRP A 202 6.23 7.99 8.75
CA TRP A 202 6.50 8.16 10.18
C TRP A 202 7.21 9.48 10.51
N SER A 203 6.85 10.06 11.65
CA SER A 203 7.45 11.29 12.17
C SER A 203 8.93 11.15 12.55
N ILE A 204 9.37 9.94 12.91
CA ILE A 204 10.75 9.57 13.19
C ILE A 204 11.04 8.19 12.60
N ASN A 205 12.26 7.99 12.09
CA ASN A 205 12.72 6.66 11.69
C ASN A 205 13.20 5.90 12.93
N THR A 206 12.49 4.85 13.33
CA THR A 206 12.85 3.99 14.47
C THR A 206 13.84 2.89 14.10
N GLN A 207 14.31 2.86 12.86
CA GLN A 207 15.20 1.84 12.31
C GLN A 207 14.56 0.45 12.22
N LEU A 208 13.23 0.36 12.08
CA LEU A 208 12.53 -0.93 11.87
C LEU A 208 13.07 -1.66 10.62
N LEU A 209 13.29 -0.94 9.51
CA LEU A 209 13.84 -1.55 8.30
C LEU A 209 15.24 -2.15 8.55
N GLN A 210 16.08 -1.46 9.31
CA GLN A 210 17.39 -1.99 9.68
C GLN A 210 17.24 -3.25 10.55
N ALA A 211 16.28 -3.28 11.48
CA ALA A 211 16.01 -4.47 12.28
C ALA A 211 15.60 -5.68 11.40
N PHE A 212 14.80 -5.47 10.36
CA PHE A 212 14.46 -6.51 9.38
C PHE A 212 15.68 -7.01 8.61
N ILE A 213 16.58 -6.10 8.18
CA ILE A 213 17.84 -6.46 7.53
C ILE A 213 18.70 -7.31 8.47
N ASP A 214 18.86 -6.87 9.73
CA ASP A 214 19.72 -7.53 10.72
C ASP A 214 19.23 -8.93 11.12
N GLN A 215 17.92 -9.18 11.11
CA GLN A 215 17.36 -10.52 11.39
C GLN A 215 17.35 -11.44 10.16
N GLU A 216 17.52 -10.88 8.96
CA GLU A 216 17.58 -11.59 7.68
C GLU A 216 16.30 -12.39 7.34
N ASP A 217 15.17 -12.17 8.02
CA ASP A 217 13.91 -12.90 7.80
C ASP A 217 12.98 -12.18 6.82
N VAL A 218 12.66 -10.91 7.09
CA VAL A 218 11.70 -10.13 6.30
C VAL A 218 12.27 -9.74 4.95
N TYR A 219 11.50 -9.97 3.88
CA TYR A 219 11.88 -9.62 2.51
C TYR A 219 10.86 -8.75 1.78
N ALA A 220 9.69 -8.53 2.38
CA ALA A 220 8.68 -7.63 1.86
C ALA A 220 7.88 -6.97 2.99
N ILE A 221 7.57 -5.69 2.80
CA ILE A 221 6.81 -4.84 3.72
C ILE A 221 5.62 -4.28 2.95
N PHE A 222 4.41 -4.49 3.47
CA PHE A 222 3.15 -4.08 2.85
C PHE A 222 2.44 -3.04 3.71
N VAL A 223 2.07 -1.91 3.08
CA VAL A 223 1.45 -0.76 3.74
C VAL A 223 0.23 -0.21 3.02
N GLY A 224 -0.49 0.72 3.65
CA GLY A 224 -1.67 1.41 3.12
C GLY A 224 -1.51 2.92 3.19
N HIS A 225 -2.53 3.60 3.75
CA HIS A 225 -2.51 5.00 4.24
C HIS A 225 -2.50 6.09 3.14
N ASP A 226 -1.57 6.02 2.20
CA ASP A 226 -1.50 6.97 1.08
C ASP A 226 -2.39 6.47 -0.07
N HIS A 227 -3.61 6.99 -0.16
CA HIS A 227 -4.65 6.48 -1.06
C HIS A 227 -4.31 6.56 -2.55
N GLN A 228 -3.39 7.44 -2.93
CA GLN A 228 -2.98 7.66 -4.32
C GLN A 228 -1.65 6.97 -4.67
N ASN A 229 -1.01 6.32 -3.70
CA ASN A 229 0.21 5.55 -3.91
C ASN A 229 -0.12 4.06 -4.00
N ASP A 230 0.51 3.36 -4.94
CA ASP A 230 0.41 1.90 -5.02
C ASP A 230 1.74 1.23 -5.38
N TYR A 231 2.85 1.96 -5.42
CA TYR A 231 4.08 1.44 -5.99
C TYR A 231 4.76 0.36 -5.13
N ILE A 232 5.60 -0.42 -5.81
CA ILE A 232 6.57 -1.36 -5.23
C ILE A 232 7.99 -0.98 -5.65
N GLY A 233 8.93 -1.01 -4.71
CA GLY A 233 10.36 -0.83 -4.97
C GLY A 233 11.21 -1.76 -4.11
N ASN A 234 12.40 -2.13 -4.58
CA ASN A 234 13.36 -2.89 -3.79
C ASN A 234 14.37 -1.94 -3.15
N TYR A 235 14.40 -1.90 -1.82
CA TYR A 235 15.34 -1.12 -1.04
C TYR A 235 16.19 -2.07 -0.19
N GLN A 236 17.49 -2.12 -0.50
CA GLN A 236 18.46 -2.96 0.22
C GLN A 236 18.04 -4.44 0.36
N GLY A 237 17.40 -5.02 -0.66
CA GLY A 237 16.96 -6.41 -0.66
C GLY A 237 15.58 -6.65 -0.04
N ILE A 238 14.92 -5.62 0.49
CA ILE A 238 13.55 -5.67 1.00
C ILE A 238 12.61 -4.95 0.03
N PHE A 239 11.53 -5.61 -0.38
CA PHE A 239 10.49 -4.98 -1.18
C PHE A 239 9.57 -4.11 -0.32
N LEU A 240 9.47 -2.83 -0.63
CA LEU A 240 8.55 -1.89 -0.02
C LEU A 240 7.32 -1.75 -0.92
N VAL A 241 6.15 -2.12 -0.42
CA VAL A 241 4.95 -2.33 -1.23
C VAL A 241 3.74 -1.58 -0.68
N TYR A 242 3.20 -0.63 -1.43
CA TYR A 242 1.87 -0.08 -1.14
C TYR A 242 0.77 -1.02 -1.63
N GLY A 243 -0.25 -1.20 -0.80
CA GLY A 243 -1.56 -1.63 -1.26
C GLY A 243 -2.22 -0.53 -2.09
N ARG A 244 -3.04 -0.90 -3.07
CA ARG A 244 -3.94 0.05 -3.72
C ARG A 244 -5.12 0.28 -2.79
N LYS A 245 -5.52 1.53 -2.55
CA LYS A 245 -6.78 1.85 -1.86
C LYS A 245 -7.92 1.00 -2.44
N SER A 246 -8.62 0.26 -1.58
CA SER A 246 -9.53 -0.80 -2.01
C SER A 246 -10.99 -0.40 -2.00
N GLY A 247 -11.38 0.56 -1.15
CA GLY A 247 -12.74 1.08 -1.05
C GLY A 247 -12.90 2.47 -1.66
N PHE A 248 -14.13 2.97 -1.58
CA PHE A 248 -14.56 4.26 -2.14
C PHE A 248 -14.89 5.30 -1.06
N GLY A 249 -14.77 4.97 0.23
CA GLY A 249 -14.84 5.96 1.30
C GLY A 249 -13.62 6.88 1.28
N SER A 250 -13.80 8.15 1.61
CA SER A 250 -12.76 9.20 1.48
C SER A 250 -12.32 9.46 0.02
N TYR A 251 -11.16 10.08 -0.20
CA TYR A 251 -10.64 10.39 -1.53
C TYR A 251 -10.01 9.17 -2.21
N ASN A 252 -10.20 9.08 -3.54
CA ASN A 252 -9.79 7.96 -4.37
C ASN A 252 -8.39 8.16 -5.02
N PRO A 253 -7.79 7.10 -5.59
CA PRO A 253 -6.65 7.23 -6.48
C PRO A 253 -6.91 8.24 -7.60
N ILE A 254 -5.85 8.90 -8.08
CA ILE A 254 -5.98 9.89 -9.17
C ILE A 254 -6.31 9.15 -10.48
N PRO A 255 -7.36 9.54 -11.21
CA PRO A 255 -7.65 8.97 -12.52
C PRO A 255 -6.43 9.04 -13.48
N PRO A 256 -6.22 8.02 -14.33
CA PRO A 256 -7.13 6.91 -14.63
C PRO A 256 -7.09 5.76 -13.61
N THR A 257 -6.26 5.85 -12.57
CA THR A 257 -6.20 4.86 -11.49
C THR A 257 -7.50 4.84 -10.71
N ILE A 258 -8.01 3.64 -10.43
CA ILE A 258 -9.24 3.42 -9.66
C ILE A 258 -8.93 2.52 -8.45
N PRO A 259 -9.83 2.43 -7.44
CA PRO A 259 -9.66 1.51 -6.33
C PRO A 259 -9.42 0.07 -6.78
N GLY A 260 -8.68 -0.70 -5.98
CA GLY A 260 -8.31 -2.07 -6.32
C GLY A 260 -7.75 -2.85 -5.13
N ALA A 261 -7.66 -4.17 -5.30
CA ALA A 261 -7.02 -5.08 -4.35
C ALA A 261 -5.63 -5.48 -4.86
N ARG A 262 -4.64 -5.56 -3.97
CA ARG A 262 -3.33 -6.11 -4.33
C ARG A 262 -3.35 -7.63 -4.14
N ILE A 263 -3.04 -8.37 -5.20
CA ILE A 263 -2.87 -9.81 -5.13
C ILE A 263 -1.39 -10.11 -4.91
N ILE A 264 -1.10 -10.97 -3.95
CA ILE A 264 0.24 -11.40 -3.57
C ILE A 264 0.26 -12.91 -3.71
N ARG A 265 1.16 -13.43 -4.53
CA ARG A 265 1.36 -14.86 -4.75
C ARG A 265 2.75 -15.22 -4.28
N VAL A 266 2.80 -16.05 -3.26
CA VAL A 266 4.04 -16.62 -2.73
C VAL A 266 4.15 -18.05 -3.19
N LYS A 267 5.38 -18.52 -3.38
CA LYS A 267 5.66 -19.91 -3.70
C LYS A 267 6.39 -20.55 -2.53
N GLU A 268 5.94 -21.74 -2.15
CA GLU A 268 6.54 -22.47 -1.04
C GLU A 268 8.04 -22.69 -1.29
N ASN A 269 8.86 -22.47 -0.26
CA ASN A 269 10.32 -22.61 -0.29
C ASN A 269 11.05 -21.59 -1.19
N GLU A 270 10.38 -20.53 -1.63
CA GLU A 270 10.99 -19.41 -2.38
C GLU A 270 10.90 -18.11 -1.58
N ARG A 271 11.98 -17.31 -1.60
CA ARG A 271 12.03 -15.96 -0.98
C ARG A 271 11.69 -14.89 -2.01
N GLU A 272 10.61 -15.12 -2.73
CA GLU A 272 10.14 -14.26 -3.83
C GLU A 272 8.61 -14.21 -3.79
N PHE A 273 8.03 -13.24 -4.49
CA PHE A 273 6.58 -13.16 -4.67
C PHE A 273 6.23 -12.48 -5.99
N GLU A 274 5.11 -12.89 -6.57
CA GLU A 274 4.48 -12.17 -7.67
C GLU A 274 3.36 -11.29 -7.14
N THR A 275 3.15 -10.13 -7.75
CA THR A 275 2.04 -9.25 -7.38
C THR A 275 1.44 -8.53 -8.58
N TYR A 276 0.15 -8.22 -8.47
CA TYR A 276 -0.60 -7.40 -9.42
C TYR A 276 -1.79 -6.73 -8.71
N ILE A 277 -2.44 -5.77 -9.36
CA ILE A 277 -3.67 -5.16 -8.86
C ILE A 277 -4.88 -5.77 -9.57
N ARG A 278 -5.90 -6.14 -8.82
CA ARG A 278 -7.25 -6.38 -9.34
C ARG A 278 -8.06 -5.11 -9.10
N ASN A 279 -8.34 -4.35 -10.15
CA ASN A 279 -9.04 -3.07 -10.01
C ASN A 279 -10.54 -3.26 -9.78
N SER A 280 -11.24 -2.19 -9.37
CA SER A 280 -12.69 -2.18 -9.07
C SER A 280 -13.59 -2.39 -10.29
N GLN A 281 -13.01 -2.46 -11.49
CA GLN A 281 -13.70 -2.92 -12.69
C GLN A 281 -13.52 -4.43 -12.94
N GLY A 282 -12.66 -5.09 -12.17
CA GLY A 282 -12.35 -6.51 -12.29
C GLY A 282 -11.19 -6.78 -13.24
N GLU A 283 -10.46 -5.77 -13.70
CA GLU A 283 -9.32 -5.94 -14.59
C GLU A 283 -8.05 -6.24 -13.80
N LYS A 284 -7.17 -7.04 -14.41
CA LYS A 284 -5.84 -7.35 -13.87
C LYS A 284 -4.86 -6.30 -14.39
N GLU A 285 -4.32 -5.47 -13.50
CA GLU A 285 -3.33 -4.44 -13.81
C GLU A 285 -1.94 -4.89 -13.38
N TYR A 286 -1.01 -4.84 -14.32
CA TYR A 286 0.42 -4.88 -14.02
C TYR A 286 0.95 -3.46 -13.94
N GLN A 287 1.74 -3.20 -12.90
CA GLN A 287 2.15 -1.86 -12.56
C GLN A 287 3.26 -1.36 -13.50
N LEU A 288 3.15 -0.11 -13.94
CA LEU A 288 4.09 0.51 -14.88
C LEU A 288 5.42 0.79 -14.19
N ILE A 289 6.53 0.64 -14.92
CA ILE A 289 7.85 1.00 -14.40
C ILE A 289 7.97 2.51 -14.21
N HIS A 290 8.53 2.90 -13.07
CA HIS A 290 9.03 4.22 -12.74
C HIS A 290 10.55 4.16 -12.64
N GLU A 291 11.24 5.11 -13.25
CA GLU A 291 12.67 5.31 -13.10
C GLU A 291 12.92 6.64 -12.36
N PRO A 292 13.93 6.70 -11.47
CA PRO A 292 14.34 7.93 -10.82
C PRO A 292 14.50 9.09 -11.82
N ASN A 293 13.82 10.20 -11.54
CA ASN A 293 13.75 11.34 -12.46
C ASN A 293 14.31 12.65 -11.87
N GLY A 294 14.92 12.58 -10.68
CA GLY A 294 15.48 13.74 -9.99
C GLY A 294 14.46 14.59 -9.23
N THR A 295 13.20 14.15 -9.11
CA THR A 295 12.22 14.72 -8.18
C THR A 295 12.33 14.01 -6.85
N PHE A 296 12.54 14.76 -5.77
CA PHE A 296 12.78 14.19 -4.44
C PHE A 296 11.72 14.64 -3.43
N GLN A 297 11.28 13.72 -2.59
CA GLN A 297 10.54 14.04 -1.38
C GLN A 297 11.50 13.98 -0.18
N ASN A 298 11.82 15.14 0.38
CA ASN A 298 12.82 15.22 1.47
C ASN A 298 12.22 15.13 2.88
N ILE A 299 10.91 15.21 3.01
CA ILE A 299 10.19 15.16 4.29
C ILE A 299 8.91 14.35 4.15
N CYS A 300 8.54 13.62 5.21
CA CYS A 300 7.24 12.99 5.31
C CYS A 300 6.14 14.05 5.33
N LYS A 301 5.04 13.82 4.59
CA LYS A 301 3.84 14.66 4.64
C LYS A 301 3.16 14.46 5.99
N LYS A 302 3.03 15.53 6.79
CA LYS A 302 2.45 15.47 8.15
C LYS A 302 0.92 15.45 8.13
N PRO A 303 0.25 15.00 9.21
CA PRO A 303 -1.18 15.19 9.39
C PRO A 303 -1.57 16.67 9.21
N ASN A 304 -2.66 16.95 8.50
CA ASN A 304 -3.21 18.30 8.27
C ASN A 304 -2.36 19.28 7.45
N GLN A 305 -1.29 18.85 6.77
CA GLN A 305 -0.70 19.65 5.70
C GLN A 305 -1.58 19.52 4.45
N ALA A 306 -2.47 20.50 4.23
CA ALA A 306 -3.15 20.65 2.94
C ALA A 306 -2.12 20.70 1.80
N PRO A 307 -2.43 20.17 0.61
CA PRO A 307 -1.50 20.23 -0.52
C PRO A 307 -1.17 21.69 -0.82
N ASN A 308 0.10 22.07 -0.64
CA ASN A 308 0.61 23.37 -1.04
C ASN A 308 0.58 23.47 -2.58
N PHE A 309 -0.58 23.77 -3.15
CA PHE A 309 -0.65 24.35 -4.49
C PHE A 309 -0.09 25.77 -4.42
N HIS A 310 1.22 25.91 -4.57
CA HIS A 310 1.85 27.20 -4.84
C HIS A 310 1.50 27.67 -6.26
N PHE A 311 0.28 28.15 -6.46
CA PHE A 311 0.00 29.12 -7.52
C PHE A 311 0.07 30.51 -6.89
N LYS A 312 1.21 31.20 -7.06
CA LYS A 312 1.31 32.64 -6.83
C LYS A 312 0.43 33.36 -7.86
N PHE A 313 -0.84 33.59 -7.54
CA PHE A 313 -1.56 34.69 -8.17
C PHE A 313 -1.16 35.98 -7.46
N SER A 314 -0.27 36.76 -8.08
CA SER A 314 -0.10 38.15 -7.68
C SER A 314 -1.36 38.92 -8.07
N LEU A 315 -2.25 39.19 -7.11
CA LEU A 315 -3.29 40.20 -7.32
C LEU A 315 -2.62 41.58 -7.34
N PHE A 316 -2.43 42.11 -8.55
CA PHE A 316 -2.24 43.54 -8.75
C PHE A 316 -3.58 44.25 -8.52
N PHE A 317 -3.75 44.88 -7.36
CA PHE A 317 -4.84 45.84 -7.14
C PHE A 317 -4.47 47.16 -7.83
N LEU A 318 -5.00 47.40 -9.03
CA LEU A 318 -5.08 48.76 -9.58
C LEU A 318 -6.29 49.46 -8.96
N LYS A 319 -6.02 50.52 -8.17
CA LYS A 319 -7.02 51.51 -7.76
C LYS A 319 -7.46 52.30 -8.99
N ALA A 320 -8.75 52.24 -9.32
CA ALA A 320 -9.41 53.29 -10.09
C ALA A 320 -10.63 53.80 -9.29
N LYS A 321 -10.54 55.06 -8.84
CA LYS A 321 -11.67 55.84 -8.31
C LYS A 321 -12.34 56.58 -9.46
N ASN A 322 -13.67 56.72 -9.34
CA ASN A 322 -14.61 57.70 -9.93
C ASN A 322 -15.77 56.98 -10.63
N SER A 323 -16.89 56.73 -9.93
CA SER A 323 -18.05 57.63 -9.77
C SER A 323 -18.80 57.86 -11.08
N PHE A 324 -19.96 57.22 -11.26
CA PHE A 324 -21.18 57.88 -11.70
C PHE A 324 -22.41 57.00 -11.38
N SER A 325 -23.53 57.67 -11.28
CA SER A 325 -24.78 57.38 -10.58
C SER A 325 -25.70 56.36 -11.25
N GLN A 326 -26.54 55.76 -10.40
CA GLN A 326 -27.89 55.22 -10.58
C GLN A 326 -28.44 55.03 -12.01
N ILE A 327 -29.01 53.83 -12.27
CA ILE A 327 -30.37 53.63 -12.83
C ILE A 327 -30.80 52.15 -12.71
N SER A 328 -32.01 51.98 -12.15
CA SER A 328 -33.03 50.92 -12.16
C SER A 328 -32.73 49.42 -12.43
N LEU A 329 -33.33 48.59 -11.55
CA LEU A 329 -33.76 47.21 -11.77
C LEU A 329 -34.53 47.05 -13.11
N PHE A 330 -34.23 46.02 -13.90
CA PHE A 330 -35.24 45.23 -14.65
C PHE A 330 -34.62 43.95 -15.25
N SER A 331 -35.24 42.81 -14.92
CA SER A 331 -35.41 41.57 -15.71
C SER A 331 -34.26 40.96 -16.53
N PHE A 332 -33.69 39.85 -16.04
CA PHE A 332 -32.98 38.86 -16.87
C PHE A 332 -33.93 37.70 -17.23
N LYS A 333 -34.44 37.71 -18.46
CA LYS A 333 -35.00 36.52 -19.14
C LYS A 333 -34.57 36.54 -20.60
N LYS A 334 -34.18 35.35 -21.08
CA LYS A 334 -33.88 34.91 -22.46
C LYS A 334 -32.53 35.32 -23.03
N PHE A 335 -31.68 34.32 -23.28
CA PHE A 335 -31.06 34.11 -24.59
C PHE A 335 -30.43 32.71 -24.69
N ILE A 336 -31.18 31.71 -25.17
CA ILE A 336 -30.61 30.55 -25.88
C ILE A 336 -31.60 30.18 -26.99
N PHE A 337 -31.30 30.57 -28.23
CA PHE A 337 -31.83 29.91 -29.43
C PHE A 337 -30.85 30.02 -30.59
N PHE A 338 -30.30 28.85 -30.96
CA PHE A 338 -30.01 28.34 -32.30
C PHE A 338 -29.47 29.26 -33.40
N LYS A 339 -28.22 28.97 -33.80
CA LYS A 339 -27.69 28.90 -35.19
C LYS A 339 -26.42 28.02 -35.06
N ASN A 340 -26.27 26.86 -35.69
CA ASN A 340 -26.23 26.60 -37.13
C ASN A 340 -26.35 25.09 -37.39
N LYS A 341 -27.34 24.67 -38.20
CA LYS A 341 -27.29 23.42 -38.97
C LYS A 341 -26.90 23.77 -40.40
N ASN A 342 -25.78 23.23 -40.87
CA ASN A 342 -25.50 22.75 -42.23
C ASN A 342 -24.01 22.88 -42.58
N LYS A 343 -23.25 21.80 -42.37
CA LYS A 343 -22.17 21.39 -43.28
C LYS A 343 -22.11 19.87 -43.31
N LYS A 344 -22.54 19.30 -44.43
CA LYS A 344 -22.27 17.91 -44.82
C LYS A 344 -20.83 17.78 -45.33
N ASN A 345 -20.31 16.56 -45.22
CA ASN A 345 -19.21 15.92 -45.97
C ASN A 345 -17.78 16.06 -45.44
N LYS A 346 -17.24 15.02 -44.79
CA LYS A 346 -16.44 13.93 -45.40
C LYS A 346 -15.83 13.05 -44.29
N MET A 347 -16.13 11.75 -44.29
CA MET A 347 -15.41 10.76 -43.46
C MET A 347 -14.01 10.52 -44.05
N PRO A 348 -12.95 10.44 -43.23
CA PRO A 348 -11.67 9.90 -43.67
C PRO A 348 -11.71 8.36 -43.65
N PRO A 349 -10.90 7.68 -44.50
CA PRO A 349 -10.99 6.25 -44.72
C PRO A 349 -10.48 5.42 -43.53
N LYS A 350 -11.12 4.26 -43.33
CA LYS A 350 -10.66 3.19 -42.42
C LYS A 350 -9.26 2.72 -42.85
N LYS A 351 -8.27 2.83 -41.97
CA LYS A 351 -6.98 2.14 -42.14
C LYS A 351 -7.17 0.65 -41.82
N GLN A 352 -6.83 -0.20 -42.79
CA GLN A 352 -6.71 -1.65 -42.61
C GLN A 352 -5.54 -1.98 -41.67
N PRO A 353 -5.58 -3.13 -40.97
CA PRO A 353 -4.53 -3.52 -40.04
C PRO A 353 -3.24 -3.88 -40.78
N VAL A 354 -2.12 -3.31 -40.35
CA VAL A 354 -0.77 -3.68 -40.78
C VAL A 354 -0.44 -5.04 -40.18
N LYS A 355 -0.19 -6.04 -41.04
CA LYS A 355 0.42 -7.32 -40.64
C LYS A 355 1.80 -7.03 -40.05
N LYS A 356 2.01 -7.32 -38.76
CA LYS A 356 3.36 -7.41 -38.19
C LYS A 356 3.95 -8.77 -38.56
N GLU A 357 5.08 -8.76 -39.27
CA GLU A 357 5.92 -9.93 -39.45
C GLU A 357 6.50 -10.40 -38.10
N PRO A 358 6.77 -11.70 -37.92
CA PRO A 358 7.31 -12.22 -36.67
C PRO A 358 8.76 -11.75 -36.46
N VAL A 359 9.01 -11.16 -35.29
CA VAL A 359 10.35 -10.81 -34.82
C VAL A 359 11.17 -12.10 -34.67
N LYS A 360 12.28 -12.20 -35.42
CA LYS A 360 13.27 -13.27 -35.29
C LYS A 360 13.79 -13.31 -33.85
N LYS A 361 13.73 -14.48 -33.22
CA LYS A 361 14.40 -14.78 -31.95
C LYS A 361 15.90 -14.51 -32.11
N GLN A 362 16.46 -13.66 -31.26
CA GLN A 362 17.90 -13.61 -31.06
C GLN A 362 18.29 -14.82 -30.20
N GLU A 363 19.21 -15.63 -30.72
CA GLU A 363 19.85 -16.72 -29.98
C GLU A 363 20.76 -16.16 -28.87
N PRO A 364 20.90 -16.88 -27.74
CA PRO A 364 21.76 -16.44 -26.65
C PRO A 364 23.24 -16.47 -27.06
N VAL A 365 23.93 -15.36 -26.76
CA VAL A 365 25.38 -15.22 -26.90
C VAL A 365 26.08 -16.27 -26.01
N LYS A 366 26.89 -17.14 -26.62
CA LYS A 366 27.76 -18.08 -25.91
C LYS A 366 28.78 -17.29 -25.07
N LYS A 367 28.77 -17.49 -23.75
CA LYS A 367 29.84 -17.04 -22.86
C LYS A 367 31.11 -17.84 -23.17
N GLU A 368 32.20 -17.15 -23.51
CA GLU A 368 33.53 -17.75 -23.56
C GLU A 368 33.98 -18.21 -22.16
N PRO A 369 34.77 -19.30 -22.06
CA PRO A 369 35.21 -19.83 -20.78
C PRO A 369 36.24 -18.89 -20.12
N VAL A 370 35.97 -18.55 -18.86
CA VAL A 370 36.89 -17.86 -17.95
C VAL A 370 38.16 -18.71 -17.81
N LYS A 371 39.32 -18.11 -18.13
CA LYS A 371 40.64 -18.70 -17.85
C LYS A 371 40.78 -18.91 -16.34
N LYS A 372 41.11 -20.13 -15.93
CA LYS A 372 41.49 -20.46 -14.56
C LYS A 372 42.77 -19.70 -14.20
N GLU A 373 42.71 -18.85 -13.20
CA GLU A 373 43.91 -18.34 -12.53
C GLU A 373 44.56 -19.48 -11.73
N GLU A 374 45.87 -19.60 -11.85
CA GLU A 374 46.69 -20.58 -11.13
C GLU A 374 46.72 -20.27 -9.62
N PRO A 375 46.79 -21.29 -8.75
CA PRO A 375 46.85 -21.06 -7.31
C PRO A 375 48.19 -20.44 -6.91
N VAL A 376 48.11 -19.31 -6.21
CA VAL A 376 49.22 -18.66 -5.50
C VAL A 376 49.85 -19.66 -4.53
N LYS A 377 51.16 -19.89 -4.68
CA LYS A 377 51.97 -20.72 -3.77
C LYS A 377 51.94 -20.11 -2.37
N LYS A 378 51.60 -20.92 -1.36
CA LYS A 378 51.79 -20.60 0.05
C LYS A 378 53.29 -20.54 0.35
N GLU A 379 53.79 -19.39 0.80
CA GLU A 379 55.09 -19.29 1.43
C GLU A 379 55.01 -19.85 2.86
N GLU A 380 55.91 -20.77 3.20
CA GLU A 380 56.08 -21.31 4.55
C GLU A 380 56.74 -20.28 5.48
N PRO A 381 56.39 -20.24 6.77
CA PRO A 381 57.04 -19.35 7.72
C PRO A 381 58.45 -19.84 8.06
N VAL A 382 59.42 -18.97 7.84
CA VAL A 382 60.83 -19.10 8.23
C VAL A 382 60.94 -19.26 9.75
N LYS A 383 61.47 -20.41 10.19
CA LYS A 383 61.93 -20.63 11.57
C LYS A 383 63.14 -19.76 11.85
N LYS A 384 63.03 -18.81 12.79
CA LYS A 384 64.19 -18.20 13.44
C LYS A 384 64.64 -19.09 14.61
N LYS A 385 65.93 -19.39 14.64
CA LYS A 385 66.66 -19.95 15.78
C LYS A 385 66.84 -18.89 16.85
#